data_AF-A0A8X6KLU1-F1
#
_entry.id   AF-A0A8X6KLU1-F1
#
_cell.length_a   1.000
_cell.length_b   1.000
_cell.length_c   1.000
_cell.angle_alpha   90.00
_cell.angle_beta   90.00
_cell.angle_gamma   90.00
#
_symmetry.space_group_name_H-M   'P 1'
#
loop_
_entity.id
_entity.type
_entity.pdbx_description
1 polymer ?
#
loop_
_entity_poly.entity_id
_entity_poly.type
_entity_poly.pdbx_seq_one_letter_code
_entity_poly.pdbx_strand_id
1 'polypeptide(L)'
;MDALKTKRKSLRTSFTATANKLKECLAKKEDTKDGDKLRALNSQLEDKFLSLDEIQNKISSLLLENTDTVAEYETDFQVAEDYRDNFLELKSTIETLLNKDSGSFLESSSELDVAVEQLKLRFGRKDLLVQIYVRDLLSLVLKNTATGKNAPDLAILYDMLETKLRALESLGRTKEDFLEPSVESCLPENVLRAWEIVKFQKVLMML
;
A
#
# COMPACT_ATOMS: atom_id res chain seq x y z
N MET A 1 -24.84 -45.66 15.04
CA MET A 1 -25.22 -44.79 13.90
C MET A 1 -26.23 -43.70 14.30
N ASP A 2 -27.28 -44.02 15.04
CA ASP A 2 -28.37 -43.07 15.38
C ASP A 2 -27.93 -41.83 16.16
N ALA A 3 -26.99 -41.98 17.10
CA ALA A 3 -26.42 -40.86 17.83
C ALA A 3 -25.71 -39.85 16.91
N LEU A 4 -24.98 -40.33 15.88
CA LEU A 4 -24.32 -39.48 14.90
C LEU A 4 -25.34 -38.78 13.99
N LYS A 5 -26.37 -39.50 13.51
CA LYS A 5 -27.47 -38.92 12.73
C LYS A 5 -28.21 -37.83 13.51
N THR A 6 -28.42 -38.04 14.82
CA THR A 6 -29.04 -37.07 15.73
C THR A 6 -28.16 -35.82 15.90
N LYS A 7 -26.85 -36.01 16.15
CA LYS A 7 -25.89 -34.90 16.28
C LYS A 7 -25.78 -34.11 14.97
N ARG A 8 -25.73 -34.79 13.82
CA ARG A 8 -25.75 -34.17 12.49
C ARG A 8 -26.98 -33.30 12.29
N LYS A 9 -28.17 -33.79 12.66
CA LYS A 9 -29.42 -33.02 12.56
C LYS A 9 -29.34 -31.72 13.36
N SER A 10 -28.85 -31.78 14.59
CA SER A 10 -28.65 -30.59 15.44
C SER A 10 -27.68 -29.59 14.82
N LEU A 11 -26.54 -30.07 14.28
CA LEU A 11 -25.56 -29.22 13.61
C LEU A 11 -26.11 -28.58 12.33
N ARG A 12 -26.86 -29.33 11.50
CA ARG A 12 -27.53 -28.79 10.31
C ARG A 12 -28.45 -27.63 10.67
N THR A 13 -29.30 -27.79 11.70
CA THR A 13 -30.17 -26.72 12.19
C THR A 13 -29.39 -25.49 12.65
N SER A 14 -28.31 -25.69 13.41
CA SER A 14 -27.46 -24.59 13.90
C SER A 14 -26.70 -23.88 12.77
N PHE A 15 -26.21 -24.63 11.78
CA PHE A 15 -25.57 -24.11 10.57
C PHE A 15 -26.57 -23.27 9.77
N THR A 16 -27.75 -23.80 9.46
CA THR A 16 -28.79 -23.07 8.71
C THR A 16 -29.21 -21.79 9.42
N ALA A 17 -29.34 -21.81 10.75
CA ALA A 17 -29.66 -20.60 11.51
C ALA A 17 -28.55 -19.53 11.43
N THR A 18 -27.28 -19.95 11.44
CA THR A 18 -26.13 -19.03 11.29
C THR A 18 -26.04 -18.48 9.87
N ALA A 19 -26.22 -19.35 8.87
CA ALA A 19 -26.24 -18.99 7.46
C ALA A 19 -27.34 -17.96 7.16
N ASN A 20 -28.55 -18.14 7.69
CA ASN A 20 -29.64 -17.20 7.50
C ASN A 20 -29.36 -15.84 8.14
N LYS A 21 -28.83 -15.82 9.38
CA LYS A 21 -28.39 -14.57 10.02
C LYS A 21 -27.32 -13.84 9.20
N LEU A 22 -26.41 -14.60 8.59
CA LEU A 22 -25.38 -14.05 7.73
C LEU A 22 -25.98 -13.47 6.45
N LYS A 23 -26.89 -14.19 5.77
CA LYS A 23 -27.63 -13.69 4.60
C LYS A 23 -28.43 -12.42 4.91
N GLU A 24 -29.07 -12.35 6.08
CA GLU A 24 -29.75 -11.13 6.55
C GLU A 24 -28.80 -9.97 6.79
N CYS A 25 -27.59 -10.24 7.30
CA CYS A 25 -26.55 -9.22 7.48
C CYS A 25 -26.05 -8.71 6.12
N LEU A 26 -25.83 -9.61 5.16
CA LEU A 26 -25.43 -9.27 3.79
C LEU A 26 -26.49 -8.45 3.03
N ALA A 27 -27.78 -8.63 3.34
CA ALA A 27 -28.87 -7.90 2.72
C ALA A 27 -29.00 -6.45 3.24
N LYS A 28 -28.55 -6.18 4.46
CA LYS A 28 -28.61 -4.86 5.09
C LYS A 28 -27.39 -4.06 4.62
N LYS A 29 -27.56 -3.29 3.54
CA LYS A 29 -26.54 -2.38 3.00
C LYS A 29 -26.42 -1.14 3.90
N GLU A 30 -25.82 -1.24 5.09
CA GLU A 30 -25.46 -0.04 5.85
C GLU A 30 -24.37 -0.29 6.91
N ASP A 31 -23.42 0.64 6.93
CA ASP A 31 -22.34 0.89 7.89
C ASP A 31 -21.14 -0.07 8.01
N THR A 32 -19.96 0.53 8.07
CA THR A 32 -18.64 -0.05 8.39
C THR A 32 -18.60 -0.81 9.73
N LYS A 33 -19.65 -0.71 10.55
CA LYS A 33 -19.85 -1.42 11.81
C LYS A 33 -20.30 -2.88 11.63
N ASP A 34 -20.75 -3.28 10.44
CA ASP A 34 -21.15 -4.66 10.16
C ASP A 34 -19.98 -5.59 9.78
N GLY A 35 -18.79 -5.06 9.46
CA GLY A 35 -17.62 -5.86 9.08
C GLY A 35 -17.14 -6.83 10.18
N ASP A 36 -17.05 -6.38 11.43
CA ASP A 36 -16.67 -7.24 12.55
C ASP A 36 -17.74 -8.30 12.86
N LYS A 37 -19.01 -7.93 12.71
CA LYS A 37 -20.14 -8.85 12.88
C LYS A 37 -20.19 -9.90 11.75
N LEU A 38 -19.91 -9.50 10.51
CA LEU A 38 -19.75 -10.41 9.37
C LEU A 38 -18.59 -11.37 9.61
N ARG A 39 -17.43 -10.88 10.09
CA ARG A 39 -16.27 -11.72 10.42
C ARG A 39 -16.59 -12.72 11.55
N ALA A 40 -17.28 -12.26 12.60
CA ALA A 40 -17.71 -13.12 13.71
C ALA A 40 -18.73 -14.19 13.26
N LEU A 41 -19.72 -13.81 12.45
CA LEU A 41 -20.70 -14.75 11.90
C LEU A 41 -20.05 -15.73 10.92
N ASN A 42 -19.06 -15.30 10.14
CA ASN A 42 -18.31 -16.16 9.23
C ASN A 42 -17.51 -17.22 10.00
N SER A 43 -16.75 -16.81 11.02
CA SER A 43 -16.03 -17.75 11.90
C SER A 43 -16.98 -18.75 12.56
N GLN A 44 -18.13 -18.27 13.06
CA GLN A 44 -19.16 -19.14 13.61
C GLN A 44 -19.79 -20.10 12.59
N LEU A 45 -19.85 -19.73 11.31
CA LEU A 45 -20.35 -20.56 10.23
C LEU A 45 -19.33 -21.65 9.90
N GLU A 46 -18.05 -21.29 9.81
CA GLU A 46 -16.93 -22.19 9.55
C GLU A 46 -16.76 -23.25 10.63
N ASP A 47 -16.78 -22.87 11.92
CA ASP A 47 -16.70 -23.82 13.04
C ASP A 47 -17.83 -24.87 12.99
N LYS A 48 -19.05 -24.41 12.67
CA LYS A 48 -20.22 -25.28 12.55
C LYS A 48 -20.12 -26.18 11.31
N PHE A 49 -19.60 -25.66 10.20
CA PHE A 49 -19.39 -26.44 8.99
C PHE A 49 -18.36 -27.54 9.20
N LEU A 50 -17.20 -27.23 9.79
CA LEU A 50 -16.17 -28.22 10.11
C LEU A 50 -16.71 -29.32 11.03
N SER A 51 -17.45 -28.95 12.08
CA SER A 51 -18.10 -29.90 12.97
C SER A 51 -19.12 -30.79 12.24
N LEU A 52 -19.85 -30.23 11.25
CA LEU A 52 -20.83 -30.95 10.46
C LEU A 52 -20.14 -31.92 9.48
N ASP A 53 -19.10 -31.47 8.79
CA ASP A 53 -18.30 -32.24 7.84
C ASP A 53 -17.63 -33.43 8.52
N GLU A 54 -17.07 -33.24 9.72
CA GLU A 54 -16.52 -34.34 10.52
C GLU A 54 -17.55 -35.44 10.83
N ILE A 55 -18.77 -35.05 11.20
CA ILE A 55 -19.83 -36.03 11.47
C ILE A 55 -20.31 -36.67 10.18
N GLN A 56 -20.39 -35.90 9.10
CA GLN A 56 -20.77 -36.40 7.79
C GLN A 56 -19.78 -37.47 7.33
N ASN A 57 -18.47 -37.22 7.40
CA ASN A 57 -17.42 -38.17 7.04
C ASN A 57 -17.47 -39.45 7.89
N LYS A 58 -17.77 -39.34 9.19
CA LYS A 58 -17.98 -40.50 10.07
C LYS A 58 -19.20 -41.33 9.65
N ILE A 59 -20.30 -40.68 9.24
CA ILE A 59 -21.49 -41.38 8.75
C ILE A 59 -21.20 -42.05 7.41
N SER A 60 -20.54 -41.35 6.48
CA SER A 60 -20.12 -41.89 5.19
C SER A 60 -19.25 -43.14 5.33
N SER A 61 -18.27 -43.13 6.24
CA SER A 61 -17.42 -44.32 6.51
C SER A 61 -18.25 -45.53 6.94
N LEU A 62 -19.20 -45.34 7.87
CA LEU A 62 -20.05 -46.42 8.36
C LEU A 62 -21.05 -46.94 7.32
N LEU A 63 -21.50 -46.07 6.39
CA LEU A 63 -22.37 -46.47 5.28
C LEU A 63 -21.58 -47.21 4.19
N LEU A 64 -20.31 -46.91 3.99
CA LEU A 64 -19.46 -47.61 3.01
C LEU A 64 -19.02 -48.99 3.51
N GLU A 65 -18.96 -49.20 4.82
CA GLU A 65 -18.66 -50.51 5.43
C GLU A 65 -19.78 -51.54 5.21
N ASN A 66 -21.00 -51.11 4.86
CA ASN A 66 -22.14 -52.00 4.63
C ASN A 66 -22.56 -51.99 3.15
N THR A 67 -22.50 -53.14 2.48
CA THR A 67 -22.82 -53.26 1.04
C THR A 67 -24.28 -52.97 0.70
N ASP A 68 -25.18 -53.05 1.67
CA ASP A 68 -26.63 -52.86 1.48
C ASP A 68 -27.07 -51.39 1.60
N THR A 69 -26.15 -50.47 1.93
CA THR A 69 -26.45 -49.04 2.17
C THR A 69 -26.04 -48.11 1.03
N VAL A 70 -25.72 -48.63 -0.16
CA VAL A 70 -25.27 -47.82 -1.32
C VAL A 70 -26.28 -46.72 -1.70
N ALA A 71 -27.56 -47.04 -1.77
CA ALA A 71 -28.59 -46.05 -2.10
C ALA A 71 -28.76 -45.00 -0.99
N GLU A 72 -28.66 -45.41 0.28
CA GLU A 72 -28.71 -44.49 1.42
C GLU A 72 -27.50 -43.54 1.41
N TYR A 73 -26.31 -44.08 1.17
CA TYR A 73 -25.07 -43.31 1.02
C TYR A 73 -25.21 -42.24 -0.06
N GLU A 74 -25.67 -42.61 -1.25
CA GLU A 74 -25.77 -41.67 -2.38
C GLU A 74 -26.68 -40.49 -2.05
N THR A 75 -27.88 -40.78 -1.50
CA THR A 75 -28.81 -39.72 -1.10
C THR A 75 -28.24 -38.84 0.02
N ASP A 76 -27.52 -39.44 0.96
CA ASP A 76 -26.93 -38.72 2.09
C ASP A 76 -25.75 -37.85 1.66
N PHE A 77 -24.95 -38.34 0.71
CA PHE A 77 -23.85 -37.63 0.08
C PHE A 77 -24.35 -36.38 -0.66
N GLN A 78 -25.40 -36.52 -1.48
CA GLN A 78 -25.97 -35.38 -2.20
C GLN A 78 -26.46 -34.30 -1.24
N VAL A 79 -27.14 -34.68 -0.16
CA VAL A 79 -27.58 -33.72 0.88
C VAL A 79 -26.39 -33.07 1.57
N ALA A 80 -25.24 -33.74 1.70
CA ALA A 80 -24.04 -33.12 2.26
C ALA A 80 -23.43 -32.06 1.33
N GLU A 81 -23.38 -32.36 0.03
CA GLU A 81 -22.87 -31.43 -0.98
C GLU A 81 -23.71 -30.14 -1.04
N ASP A 82 -25.03 -30.22 -0.91
CA ASP A 82 -25.89 -29.02 -0.86
C ASP A 82 -25.48 -28.05 0.29
N TYR A 83 -25.04 -28.58 1.44
CA TYR A 83 -24.55 -27.75 2.55
C TYR A 83 -23.15 -27.21 2.29
N ARG A 84 -22.30 -27.98 1.60
CA ARG A 84 -20.96 -27.57 1.19
C ARG A 84 -21.02 -26.43 0.18
N ASP A 85 -21.88 -26.52 -0.81
CA ASP A 85 -22.08 -25.48 -1.83
C ASP A 85 -22.58 -24.18 -1.20
N ASN A 86 -23.61 -24.26 -0.35
CA ASN A 86 -24.12 -23.09 0.37
C ASN A 86 -23.06 -22.45 1.30
N PHE A 87 -22.20 -23.25 1.93
CA PHE A 87 -21.08 -22.74 2.72
C PHE A 87 -20.06 -21.99 1.85
N LEU A 88 -19.64 -22.58 0.73
CA LEU A 88 -18.66 -21.99 -0.17
C LEU A 88 -19.17 -20.71 -0.82
N GLU A 89 -20.45 -20.67 -1.23
CA GLU A 89 -21.10 -19.49 -1.78
C GLU A 89 -21.08 -18.32 -0.77
N LEU A 90 -21.50 -18.59 0.48
CA LEU A 90 -21.49 -17.58 1.53
C LEU A 90 -20.07 -17.11 1.85
N LYS A 91 -19.11 -18.04 1.98
CA LYS A 91 -17.72 -17.73 2.28
C LYS A 91 -17.10 -16.83 1.21
N SER A 92 -17.28 -17.18 -0.06
CA SER A 92 -16.83 -16.37 -1.20
C SER A 92 -17.45 -14.96 -1.19
N THR A 93 -18.76 -14.87 -0.92
CA THR A 93 -19.46 -13.58 -0.84
C THR A 93 -18.91 -12.69 0.27
N ILE A 94 -18.58 -13.27 1.43
CA ILE A 94 -18.01 -12.52 2.56
C ILE A 94 -16.58 -12.08 2.25
N GLU A 95 -15.74 -12.98 1.73
CA GLU A 95 -14.35 -12.68 1.38
C GLU A 95 -14.27 -11.56 0.35
N THR A 96 -15.14 -11.59 -0.68
CA THR A 96 -15.20 -10.50 -1.67
C THR A 96 -15.61 -9.16 -1.06
N LEU A 97 -16.54 -9.14 -0.11
CA LEU A 97 -16.95 -7.91 0.59
C LEU A 97 -15.87 -7.39 1.54
N LEU A 98 -15.30 -8.25 2.38
CA LEU A 98 -14.23 -7.88 3.31
C LEU A 98 -12.95 -7.43 2.58
N ASN A 99 -12.66 -8.01 1.41
CA ASN A 99 -11.53 -7.59 0.58
C ASN A 99 -11.84 -6.30 -0.19
N LYS A 100 -13.10 -6.05 -0.56
CA LYS A 100 -13.53 -4.76 -1.11
C LYS A 100 -13.33 -3.63 -0.09
N ASP A 101 -13.62 -3.91 1.18
CA ASP A 101 -13.30 -3.02 2.33
C ASP A 101 -11.81 -3.03 2.71
N SER A 102 -10.97 -3.86 2.08
CA SER A 102 -9.50 -3.83 2.24
C SER A 102 -8.83 -3.04 1.11
N GLY A 103 -9.54 -2.81 -0.01
CA GLY A 103 -9.17 -1.82 -1.02
C GLY A 103 -9.25 -0.38 -0.51
N SER A 104 -9.91 -0.17 0.64
CA SER A 104 -10.06 1.13 1.32
C SER A 104 -9.05 1.38 2.44
N PHE A 105 -8.00 0.56 2.60
CA PHE A 105 -6.91 0.90 3.52
C PHE A 105 -6.19 2.22 3.14
N LEU A 106 -6.50 2.80 1.97
CA LEU A 106 -6.08 4.13 1.56
C LEU A 106 -7.27 4.96 1.05
N GLU A 107 -8.40 4.95 1.77
CA GLU A 107 -9.63 5.64 1.30
C GLU A 107 -9.74 7.11 1.68
N SER A 108 -8.71 7.67 2.31
CA SER A 108 -8.54 9.12 2.32
C SER A 108 -7.21 9.48 1.68
N SER A 109 -7.24 10.37 0.68
CA SER A 109 -6.02 11.05 0.19
C SER A 109 -5.17 11.51 1.37
N SER A 110 -5.80 11.96 2.46
CA SER A 110 -5.14 12.38 3.69
C SER A 110 -4.34 11.29 4.40
N GLU A 111 -4.79 10.04 4.47
CA GLU A 111 -4.05 8.96 5.16
C GLU A 111 -2.87 8.47 4.32
N LEU A 112 -3.01 8.45 2.99
CA LEU A 112 -1.91 8.18 2.08
C LEU A 112 -0.85 9.28 2.15
N ASP A 113 -1.29 10.54 2.16
CA ASP A 113 -0.41 11.69 2.36
C ASP A 113 0.33 11.61 3.70
N VAL A 114 -0.36 11.22 4.78
CA VAL A 114 0.26 11.01 6.11
C VAL A 114 1.26 9.86 6.09
N ALA A 115 0.94 8.72 5.46
CA ALA A 115 1.85 7.58 5.36
C ALA A 115 3.11 7.92 4.52
N VAL A 116 2.92 8.64 3.42
CA VAL A 116 4.00 9.14 2.57
C VAL A 116 4.86 10.14 3.33
N GLU A 117 4.27 11.08 4.08
CA GLU A 117 5.03 12.03 4.90
C GLU A 117 5.78 11.33 6.04
N GLN A 118 5.21 10.32 6.70
CA GLN A 118 5.92 9.53 7.70
C GLN A 118 7.08 8.73 7.10
N LEU A 119 6.91 8.15 5.91
CA LEU A 119 7.98 7.47 5.19
C LEU A 119 9.08 8.44 4.78
N LYS A 120 8.73 9.63 4.26
CA LYS A 120 9.69 10.71 3.96
C LYS A 120 10.41 11.20 5.21
N LEU A 121 9.74 11.30 6.36
CA LEU A 121 10.35 11.70 7.62
C LEU A 121 11.31 10.63 8.16
N ARG A 122 10.92 9.35 8.09
CA ARG A 122 11.71 8.22 8.60
C ARG A 122 12.89 7.86 7.72
N PHE A 123 12.73 7.89 6.39
CA PHE A 123 13.73 7.40 5.43
C PHE A 123 14.27 8.47 4.49
N GLY A 124 13.56 9.58 4.29
CA GLY A 124 13.92 10.61 3.31
C GLY A 124 15.13 11.45 3.68
N ARG A 125 15.56 11.46 4.97
CA ARG A 125 16.75 12.16 5.51
C ARG A 125 17.19 13.37 4.69
N LYS A 126 16.29 14.35 4.58
CA LYS A 126 16.45 15.54 3.72
C LYS A 126 17.77 16.26 4.01
N ASP A 127 18.22 16.27 5.27
CA ASP A 127 19.50 16.89 5.68
C ASP A 127 20.74 16.25 5.06
N LEU A 128 20.79 14.91 4.98
CA LEU A 128 21.89 14.20 4.32
C LEU A 128 21.86 14.44 2.82
N LEU A 129 20.67 14.52 2.23
CA LEU A 129 20.50 14.77 0.81
C LEU A 129 20.95 16.19 0.44
N VAL A 130 20.61 17.19 1.25
CA VAL A 130 21.15 18.56 1.14
C VAL A 130 22.67 18.54 1.23
N GLN A 131 23.25 17.83 2.19
CA GLN A 131 24.71 17.74 2.33
C GLN A 131 25.38 17.13 1.10
N ILE A 132 24.79 16.09 0.50
CA ILE A 132 25.29 15.46 -0.72
C ILE A 132 25.22 16.45 -1.89
N TYR A 133 24.09 17.15 -2.07
CA TYR A 133 23.93 18.10 -3.16
C TYR A 133 24.86 19.32 -3.02
N VAL A 134 25.06 19.85 -1.81
CA VAL A 134 26.03 20.93 -1.55
C VAL A 134 27.46 20.45 -1.81
N ARG A 135 27.82 19.23 -1.41
CA ARG A 135 29.14 18.65 -1.70
C ARG A 135 29.36 18.44 -3.21
N ASP A 136 28.34 17.97 -3.92
CA ASP A 136 28.38 17.83 -5.37
C ASP A 136 28.55 19.19 -6.06
N LEU A 137 27.85 20.23 -5.57
CA LEU A 137 27.96 21.59 -6.06
C LEU A 137 29.38 22.14 -5.86
N LEU A 138 29.92 22.01 -4.64
CA LEU A 138 31.31 22.40 -4.33
C LEU A 138 32.33 21.61 -5.16
N SER A 139 32.09 20.33 -5.42
CA SER A 139 32.94 19.53 -6.30
C SER A 139 32.91 20.03 -7.74
N LEU A 140 31.75 20.44 -8.23
CA LEU A 140 31.58 21.02 -9.56
C LEU A 140 32.30 22.37 -9.67
N VAL A 141 32.18 23.22 -8.65
CA VAL A 141 32.92 24.49 -8.52
C VAL A 141 34.43 24.24 -8.63
N LEU A 142 34.96 23.37 -7.78
CA LEU A 142 36.41 23.09 -7.71
C LEU A 142 36.95 22.48 -9.00
N LYS A 143 36.17 21.62 -9.66
CA LYS A 143 36.53 21.06 -10.97
C LYS A 143 36.57 22.15 -12.04
N ASN A 144 35.66 23.13 -11.99
CA ASN A 144 35.69 24.23 -12.95
C ASN A 144 36.90 25.16 -12.75
N THR A 145 37.25 25.49 -11.50
CA THR A 145 38.41 26.35 -11.19
C THR A 145 39.75 25.69 -11.49
N ALA A 146 39.86 24.37 -11.31
CA ALA A 146 41.11 23.63 -11.55
C ALA A 146 41.38 23.35 -13.04
N THR A 147 40.33 23.36 -13.87
CA THR A 147 40.40 22.87 -15.25
C THR A 147 40.42 24.04 -16.23
N GLY A 148 41.46 24.87 -16.19
CA GLY A 148 41.49 26.14 -16.94
C GLY A 148 41.17 26.05 -18.45
N LYS A 149 41.67 25.04 -19.19
CA LYS A 149 41.48 24.90 -20.65
C LYS A 149 40.50 23.79 -21.10
N ASN A 150 40.06 22.92 -20.18
CA ASN A 150 39.09 21.85 -20.47
C ASN A 150 37.80 22.02 -19.65
N ALA A 151 37.51 23.26 -19.22
CA ALA A 151 36.25 23.58 -18.55
C ALA A 151 35.06 23.27 -19.49
N PRO A 152 33.94 22.76 -18.96
CA PRO A 152 32.72 22.59 -19.75
C PRO A 152 32.28 23.95 -20.32
N ASP A 153 31.68 23.92 -21.51
CA ASP A 153 31.09 25.11 -22.12
C ASP A 153 30.13 25.79 -21.13
N LEU A 154 30.07 27.12 -21.16
CA LEU A 154 29.36 27.94 -20.16
C LEU A 154 27.88 27.55 -20.08
N ALA A 155 27.28 27.14 -21.20
CA ALA A 155 25.91 26.64 -21.25
C ALA A 155 25.73 25.32 -20.47
N ILE A 156 26.65 24.37 -20.63
CA ILE A 156 26.62 23.08 -19.92
C ILE A 156 26.84 23.29 -18.43
N LEU A 157 27.74 24.21 -18.06
CA LEU A 157 27.96 24.57 -16.66
C LEU A 157 26.71 25.16 -16.02
N TYR A 158 26.04 26.07 -16.72
CA TYR A 158 24.79 26.66 -16.28
C TYR A 158 23.69 25.60 -16.10
N ASP A 159 23.50 24.70 -17.06
CA ASP A 159 22.49 23.62 -16.98
C ASP A 159 22.75 22.68 -15.78
N MET A 160 24.02 22.35 -15.54
CA MET A 160 24.42 21.50 -14.41
C MET A 160 24.21 22.20 -13.07
N LEU A 161 24.53 23.49 -12.99
CA LEU A 161 24.26 24.32 -11.81
C LEU A 161 22.76 24.43 -11.55
N GLU A 162 21.97 24.77 -12.58
CA GLU A 162 20.52 24.90 -12.48
C GLU A 162 19.86 23.59 -12.01
N THR A 163 20.31 22.45 -12.53
CA THR A 163 19.78 21.13 -12.14
C THR A 163 20.03 20.84 -10.65
N LYS A 164 21.23 21.15 -10.14
CA LYS A 164 21.59 20.94 -8.73
C LYS A 164 20.89 21.95 -7.81
N LEU A 165 20.71 23.19 -8.26
CA LEU A 165 19.97 24.23 -7.53
C LEU A 165 18.47 23.90 -7.44
N ARG A 166 17.85 23.44 -8.54
CA ARG A 166 16.46 22.99 -8.57
C ARG A 166 16.22 21.81 -7.61
N ALA A 167 17.19 20.90 -7.49
CA ALA A 167 17.13 19.81 -6.52
C ALA A 167 17.18 20.34 -5.07
N LEU A 168 18.01 21.33 -4.77
CA LEU A 168 18.09 21.99 -3.45
C LEU A 168 16.82 22.79 -3.13
N GLU A 169 16.21 23.46 -4.11
CA GLU A 169 14.92 24.15 -3.97
C GLU A 169 13.80 23.17 -3.63
N SER A 170 13.75 22.00 -4.28
CA SER A 170 12.76 20.95 -3.97
C SER A 170 12.87 20.42 -2.53
N LEU A 171 14.01 20.66 -1.87
CA LEU A 171 14.28 20.29 -0.48
C LEU A 171 14.01 21.43 0.51
N GLY A 172 13.46 22.56 0.05
CA GLY A 172 13.07 23.70 0.88
C GLY A 172 14.22 24.64 1.25
N ARG A 173 15.36 24.58 0.54
CA ARG A 173 16.44 25.57 0.67
C ARG A 173 16.19 26.72 -0.29
N THR A 174 16.20 27.94 0.24
CA THR A 174 16.00 29.15 -0.54
C THR A 174 17.25 29.46 -1.35
N LYS A 175 17.00 29.91 -2.56
CA LYS A 175 17.97 30.44 -3.53
C LYS A 175 18.95 31.43 -2.87
N GLU A 176 18.48 32.31 -2.01
CA GLU A 176 19.25 33.45 -1.53
C GLU A 176 20.43 33.11 -0.61
N ASP A 177 20.38 32.02 0.17
CA ASP A 177 21.43 31.72 1.16
C ASP A 177 22.68 31.05 0.56
N PHE A 178 22.58 30.49 -0.66
CA PHE A 178 23.66 29.72 -1.29
C PHE A 178 24.02 30.18 -2.70
N LEU A 179 23.14 30.93 -3.38
CA LEU A 179 23.32 31.28 -4.78
C LEU A 179 24.47 32.25 -5.02
N GLU A 180 24.53 33.38 -4.30
CA GLU A 180 25.52 34.42 -4.63
C GLU A 180 26.95 33.92 -4.44
N PRO A 181 27.35 33.34 -3.28
CA PRO A 181 28.73 32.90 -3.09
C PRO A 181 29.10 31.68 -3.96
N SER A 182 28.15 30.77 -4.18
CA SER A 182 28.42 29.53 -4.95
C SER A 182 28.51 29.83 -6.44
N VAL A 183 27.61 30.65 -6.98
CA VAL A 183 27.64 31.06 -8.40
C VAL A 183 28.86 31.94 -8.66
N GLU A 184 29.20 32.87 -7.75
CA GLU A 184 30.43 33.67 -7.86
C GLU A 184 31.67 32.76 -7.90
N SER A 185 31.76 31.75 -7.03
CA SER A 185 32.89 30.82 -7.02
C SER A 185 32.96 29.89 -8.25
N CYS A 186 31.83 29.66 -8.95
CA CYS A 186 31.77 28.82 -10.14
C CYS A 186 32.27 29.51 -11.41
N LEU A 187 32.30 30.84 -11.44
CA LEU A 187 32.59 31.58 -12.67
C LEU A 187 34.11 31.71 -12.88
N PRO A 188 34.61 31.44 -14.11
CA PRO A 188 36.01 31.69 -14.40
C PRO A 188 36.34 33.18 -14.30
N GLU A 189 37.58 33.50 -13.91
CA GLU A 189 38.00 34.85 -13.47
C GLU A 189 37.82 35.95 -14.54
N ASN A 190 37.71 35.57 -15.81
CA ASN A 190 37.38 36.46 -16.92
C ASN A 190 35.90 36.87 -16.93
N VAL A 191 34.99 35.98 -16.55
CA VAL A 191 33.54 36.25 -16.46
C VAL A 191 33.22 37.02 -15.19
N LEU A 192 33.88 36.70 -14.07
CA LEU A 192 33.77 37.49 -12.84
C LEU A 192 34.19 38.94 -13.04
N ARG A 193 35.35 39.18 -13.67
CA ARG A 193 35.80 40.54 -14.00
C ARG A 193 34.81 41.27 -14.90
N ALA A 194 34.28 40.61 -15.93
CA ALA A 194 33.26 41.22 -16.79
C ALA A 194 31.97 41.55 -16.02
N TRP A 195 31.57 40.69 -15.09
CA TRP A 195 30.37 40.87 -14.27
C TRP A 195 30.54 41.98 -13.21
N GLU A 196 31.70 42.07 -12.56
CA GLU A 196 32.04 43.17 -11.64
C GLU A 196 32.09 44.52 -12.37
N ILE A 197 32.64 44.57 -13.59
CA ILE A 197 32.68 45.80 -14.41
C ILE A 197 31.26 46.24 -14.78
N VAL A 198 30.38 45.31 -15.17
CA VAL A 198 28.97 45.61 -15.51
C VAL A 198 28.17 46.03 -14.27
N LYS A 199 28.41 45.41 -13.10
CA LYS A 199 27.78 45.78 -11.83
C LYS A 199 28.20 47.19 -11.39
N PHE A 200 29.49 47.53 -11.52
CA PHE A 200 30.00 48.88 -11.27
C PHE A 200 29.42 49.92 -12.24
N GLN A 201 29.30 49.62 -13.54
CA GLN A 201 28.69 50.53 -14.51
C GLN A 201 27.20 50.79 -14.24
N LYS A 202 26.46 49.78 -13.79
CA LYS A 202 25.03 49.91 -13.46
C LYS A 202 24.79 50.79 -12.23
N VAL A 203 25.70 50.75 -11.26
CA VAL A 203 25.69 51.64 -10.08
C VAL A 203 26.11 53.06 -10.46
N LEU A 204 27.09 53.23 -11.36
CA LEU A 204 27.52 54.55 -11.83
C LEU A 204 26.48 55.24 -12.72
N MET A 205 25.61 54.48 -13.41
CA MET A 205 24.49 55.01 -14.20
C MET A 205 23.26 55.38 -13.36
N MET A 206 23.24 55.01 -12.07
CA MET A 206 22.17 55.33 -11.12
C MET A 206 22.53 56.49 -10.16
N LEU A 207 23.73 57.06 -10.31
CA LEU A 207 24.19 58.30 -9.64
C LEU A 207 24.19 59.46 -10.65
#